data_AF-A0AA51UIS1-F1
#
_entry.id   AF-A0AA51UIS1-F1
#
_cell.length_a   1.000
_cell.length_b   1.000
_cell.length_c   1.000
_cell.angle_alpha   90.00
_cell.angle_beta   90.00
_cell.angle_gamma   90.00
#
_symmetry.space_group_name_H-M   'P 1'
#
loop_
_entity.id
_entity.type
_entity.pdbx_description
1 polymer ?
#
loop_
_entity_poly.entity_id
_entity_poly.type
_entity_poly.pdbx_seq_one_letter_code
_entity_poly.pdbx_strand_id
1 'polypeptide(L)'
;MLDYESSLKNSWNVVKENIVTFIVGLLITVIGSVFIVTMAPLFYGFTSMAVKGARGGAIEIGDVFEGFKKDNIIRSWTFMIIYLVIAGVLGEIASILSTIVGILFMFSMPLLAIKGTNSGIEAITESVEIVKAAPVESIIVYVITLVLNVIGILLLGIGVLITAPISAVFLVYATLEMAE
;
A
#
# COMPACT_ATOMS: atom_id res chain seq x y z
N MET A 1 22.50 35.30 15.97
CA MET A 1 22.36 34.64 17.29
C MET A 1 20.87 34.43 17.52
N LEU A 2 20.43 33.29 18.05
CA LEU A 2 19.00 33.04 18.29
C LEU A 2 18.49 34.01 19.36
N ASP A 3 17.42 34.75 19.07
CA ASP A 3 16.74 35.59 20.07
C ASP A 3 15.72 34.73 20.83
N TYR A 4 16.16 34.20 21.96
CA TYR A 4 15.35 33.31 22.80
C TYR A 4 14.13 34.02 23.40
N GLU A 5 14.25 35.31 23.74
CA GLU A 5 13.17 36.08 24.36
C GLU A 5 12.02 36.27 23.38
N SER A 6 12.32 36.76 22.17
CA SER A 6 11.33 36.93 21.12
C SER A 6 10.68 35.60 20.72
N SER A 7 11.49 34.53 20.60
CA SER A 7 10.99 33.19 20.22
C SER A 7 10.02 32.61 21.25
N LEU A 8 10.32 32.74 22.55
CA LEU A 8 9.43 32.27 23.62
C LEU A 8 8.15 33.09 23.70
N LYS A 9 8.25 34.42 23.61
CA LYS A 9 7.08 35.31 23.64
C LYS A 9 6.11 35.02 22.49
N ASN A 10 6.65 34.84 21.28
CA ASN A 10 5.84 34.51 20.11
C ASN A 10 5.20 33.13 20.23
N SER A 11 5.95 32.12 20.69
CA SER A 11 5.43 30.77 20.91
C SER A 11 4.29 30.75 21.93
N TRP A 12 4.45 31.50 23.03
CA TRP A 12 3.42 31.64 24.06
C TRP A 12 2.14 32.27 23.53
N ASN A 13 2.25 33.35 22.75
CA ASN A 13 1.09 34.01 22.16
C ASN A 13 0.30 33.05 21.25
N VAL A 14 1.01 32.28 20.40
CA VAL A 14 0.38 31.30 19.50
C VAL A 14 -0.35 30.20 20.27
N VAL A 15 0.30 29.59 21.28
CA VAL A 15 -0.32 28.53 22.09
C VAL A 15 -1.50 29.08 22.90
N LYS A 16 -1.37 30.27 23.48
CA LYS A 16 -2.44 30.91 24.27
C LYS A 16 -3.68 31.20 23.42
N GLU A 17 -3.51 31.74 22.23
CA GLU A 17 -4.62 32.05 21.30
C GLU A 17 -5.30 30.79 20.76
N ASN A 18 -4.58 29.66 20.70
CA ASN A 18 -5.04 28.40 20.09
C ASN A 18 -5.06 27.20 21.06
N ILE A 19 -5.18 27.47 22.38
CA ILE A 19 -4.90 26.47 23.41
C ILE A 19 -5.75 25.20 23.29
N VAL A 20 -7.03 25.35 22.95
CA VAL A 20 -7.96 24.21 22.76
C VAL A 20 -7.50 23.34 21.60
N THR A 21 -7.14 23.94 20.46
CA THR A 21 -6.68 23.23 19.26
C THR A 21 -5.40 22.43 19.54
N PHE A 22 -4.43 23.03 20.24
CA PHE A 22 -3.21 22.32 20.62
C PHE A 22 -3.46 21.16 21.58
N ILE A 23 -4.34 21.33 22.57
CA ILE A 23 -4.70 20.25 23.50
C ILE A 23 -5.37 19.10 22.73
N VAL A 24 -6.33 19.40 21.86
CA VAL A 24 -7.01 18.38 21.05
C VAL A 24 -6.02 17.66 20.13
N GLY A 25 -5.18 18.41 19.42
CA GLY A 25 -4.16 17.83 18.53
C GLY A 25 -3.16 16.94 19.29
N LEU A 26 -2.76 17.34 20.50
CA LEU A 26 -1.88 16.55 21.36
C LEU A 26 -2.56 15.24 21.80
N LEU A 27 -3.83 15.30 22.22
CA LEU A 27 -4.58 14.10 22.64
C LEU A 27 -4.74 13.11 21.49
N ILE A 28 -5.08 13.58 20.29
CA ILE A 28 -5.15 12.74 19.09
C ILE A 28 -3.81 12.07 18.81
N THR A 29 -2.72 12.84 18.89
CA THR A 29 -1.34 12.34 18.69
C THR A 29 -1.00 11.24 19.69
N VAL A 30 -1.25 11.48 20.98
CA VAL A 30 -0.95 10.51 22.05
C VAL A 30 -1.80 9.25 21.89
N ILE A 31 -3.12 9.39 21.76
CA ILE A 31 -4.03 8.24 21.63
C ILE A 31 -3.71 7.42 20.39
N GLY A 32 -3.46 8.07 19.25
CA GLY A 32 -3.05 7.40 18.02
C GLY A 32 -1.74 6.61 18.20
N SER A 33 -0.75 7.20 18.86
CA SER A 33 0.54 6.55 19.10
C SER A 33 0.45 5.28 19.96
N VAL A 34 -0.50 5.22 20.91
CA VAL A 34 -0.70 4.05 21.77
C VAL A 34 -1.05 2.82 20.92
N PHE A 35 -1.92 2.95 19.92
CA PHE A 35 -2.26 1.83 19.04
C PHE A 35 -1.06 1.30 18.26
N ILE A 36 -0.15 2.18 17.85
CA ILE A 36 1.07 1.79 17.13
C ILE A 36 2.07 1.09 18.07
N VAL A 37 2.33 1.69 19.24
CA VAL A 37 3.32 1.18 20.21
C VAL A 37 2.86 -0.13 20.90
N THR A 38 1.56 -0.33 21.00
CA THR A 38 0.99 -1.55 21.60
C THR A 38 0.78 -2.68 20.58
N MET A 39 0.83 -2.40 19.28
CA MET A 39 0.54 -3.39 18.22
C MET A 39 1.43 -4.63 18.31
N ALA A 40 2.75 -4.45 18.37
CA ALA A 40 3.70 -5.55 18.43
C ALA A 40 3.52 -6.46 19.67
N PRO A 41 3.49 -5.94 20.91
CA PRO A 41 3.29 -6.78 22.09
C PRO A 41 1.88 -7.39 22.15
N LEU A 42 0.84 -6.70 21.70
CA LEU A 42 -0.51 -7.29 21.63
C LEU A 42 -0.58 -8.44 20.63
N PHE A 43 0.04 -8.29 19.45
CA PHE A 43 0.09 -9.36 18.46
C PHE A 43 0.87 -10.59 18.97
N TYR A 44 1.96 -10.35 19.71
CA TYR A 44 2.70 -11.42 20.39
C TYR A 44 1.84 -12.14 21.44
N GLY A 45 1.11 -11.38 22.27
CA GLY A 45 0.21 -11.96 23.28
C GLY A 45 -0.94 -12.75 22.66
N PHE A 46 -1.57 -12.22 21.61
CA PHE A 46 -2.59 -12.94 20.83
C PHE A 46 -2.05 -14.25 20.24
N THR A 47 -0.84 -14.23 19.68
CA THR A 47 -0.18 -15.44 19.17
C THR A 47 0.13 -16.42 20.31
N SER A 48 0.53 -15.91 21.48
CA SER A 48 0.79 -16.73 22.68
C SER A 48 -0.49 -17.42 23.20
N MET A 49 -1.64 -16.74 23.13
CA MET A 49 -2.96 -17.35 23.40
C MET A 49 -3.23 -18.53 22.47
N ALA A 50 -3.00 -18.35 21.16
CA ALA A 50 -3.18 -19.42 20.18
C ALA A 50 -2.26 -20.61 20.46
N VAL A 51 -0.99 -20.36 20.81
CA VAL A 51 -0.03 -21.41 21.19
C VAL A 51 -0.48 -22.14 22.47
N LYS A 52 -0.98 -21.41 23.48
CA LYS A 52 -1.49 -21.98 24.73
C LYS A 52 -2.69 -22.90 24.47
N GLY A 53 -3.66 -22.45 23.67
CA GLY A 53 -4.82 -23.25 23.27
C GLY A 53 -4.45 -24.48 22.45
N ALA A 54 -3.56 -24.34 21.48
CA ALA A 54 -3.08 -25.47 20.66
C ALA A 54 -2.37 -26.55 21.48
N ARG A 55 -1.82 -26.20 22.65
CA ARG A 55 -1.20 -27.13 23.61
C ARG A 55 -2.19 -27.72 24.62
N GLY A 56 -3.49 -27.44 24.49
CA GLY A 56 -4.54 -27.90 25.42
C GLY A 56 -4.60 -27.11 26.74
N GLY A 57 -3.94 -25.95 26.82
CA GLY A 57 -4.04 -25.07 27.98
C GLY A 57 -5.32 -24.22 27.95
N ALA A 58 -5.82 -23.85 29.13
CA ALA A 58 -6.93 -22.92 29.26
C ALA A 58 -6.47 -21.49 28.91
N ILE A 59 -7.12 -20.85 27.92
CA ILE A 59 -6.84 -19.46 27.53
C ILE A 59 -7.58 -18.50 28.44
N GLU A 60 -6.90 -17.45 28.88
CA GLU A 60 -7.46 -16.36 29.68
C GLU A 60 -7.35 -15.04 28.92
N ILE A 61 -8.23 -14.07 29.22
CA ILE A 61 -8.20 -12.74 28.58
C ILE A 61 -6.86 -12.04 28.84
N GLY A 62 -6.28 -12.23 30.03
CA GLY A 62 -5.00 -11.62 30.42
C GLY A 62 -3.80 -12.09 29.61
N ASP A 63 -3.88 -13.25 28.96
CA ASP A 63 -2.80 -13.80 28.13
C ASP A 63 -2.45 -12.88 26.94
N VAL A 64 -3.37 -12.01 26.49
CA VAL A 64 -3.11 -11.00 25.43
C VAL A 64 -2.02 -10.00 25.83
N PHE A 65 -1.78 -9.81 27.12
CA PHE A 65 -0.77 -8.89 27.64
C PHE A 65 0.61 -9.55 27.82
N GLU A 66 0.77 -10.83 27.45
CA GLU A 66 2.04 -11.57 27.57
C GLU A 66 3.21 -10.88 26.84
N GLY A 67 2.92 -10.19 25.73
CA GLY A 67 3.90 -9.44 24.97
C GLY A 67 4.44 -8.19 25.67
N PHE A 68 3.77 -7.68 26.71
CA PHE A 68 4.25 -6.53 27.49
C PHE A 68 5.26 -6.91 28.58
N LYS A 69 5.48 -8.20 28.84
CA LYS A 69 6.53 -8.64 29.75
C LYS A 69 7.91 -8.22 29.23
N LYS A 70 8.82 -7.89 30.15
CA LYS A 70 10.14 -7.26 29.88
C LYS A 70 10.93 -7.90 28.73
N ASP A 71 10.94 -9.23 28.63
CA ASP A 71 11.69 -9.92 27.58
C ASP A 71 10.89 -10.02 26.26
N ASN A 72 9.56 -10.14 26.37
CA ASN A 72 8.69 -10.33 25.21
C ASN A 72 8.42 -9.02 24.47
N ILE A 73 8.46 -7.87 25.14
CA ILE A 73 8.30 -6.57 24.49
C ILE A 73 9.46 -6.31 23.52
N ILE A 74 10.69 -6.65 23.92
CA ILE A 74 11.88 -6.52 23.06
C ILE A 74 11.83 -7.54 21.92
N ARG A 75 11.43 -8.79 22.20
CA ARG A 75 11.32 -9.85 21.17
C ARG A 75 10.27 -9.51 20.12
N SER A 76 9.09 -9.07 20.54
CA SER A 76 7.98 -8.71 19.65
C SER A 76 8.34 -7.51 18.78
N TRP A 77 8.95 -6.46 19.35
CA TRP A 77 9.40 -5.31 18.58
C TRP A 77 10.55 -5.63 17.64
N THR A 78 11.52 -6.44 18.06
CA THR A 78 12.61 -6.90 17.18
C THR A 78 12.04 -7.64 15.97
N PHE A 79 11.12 -8.58 16.20
CA PHE A 79 10.45 -9.29 15.11
C PHE A 79 9.66 -8.33 14.21
N MET A 80 8.81 -7.46 14.79
CA MET A 80 7.96 -6.56 14.01
C MET A 80 8.77 -5.57 13.17
N ILE A 81 9.88 -5.03 13.69
CA ILE A 81 10.74 -4.13 12.92
C ILE A 81 11.39 -4.89 11.76
N ILE A 82 11.95 -6.09 12.01
CA ILE A 82 12.54 -6.91 10.95
C ILE A 82 11.49 -7.25 9.90
N TYR A 83 10.30 -7.67 10.32
CA TYR A 83 9.20 -7.99 9.43
C TYR A 83 8.77 -6.77 8.61
N LEU A 84 8.54 -5.62 9.22
CA LEU A 84 8.13 -4.39 8.51
C LEU A 84 9.20 -3.91 7.53
N VAL A 85 10.48 -4.01 7.90
CA VAL A 85 11.57 -3.64 6.99
C VAL A 85 11.66 -4.62 5.83
N ILE A 86 11.67 -5.93 6.08
CA ILE A 86 11.83 -6.93 5.03
C ILE A 86 10.57 -6.99 4.16
N ALA A 87 9.41 -7.23 4.76
CA ALA A 87 8.15 -7.35 4.02
C ALA A 87 7.74 -6.01 3.39
N GLY A 88 8.01 -4.88 4.05
CA GLY A 88 7.76 -3.56 3.48
C GLY A 88 8.66 -3.29 2.28
N VAL A 89 9.99 -3.39 2.44
CA VAL A 89 10.92 -3.09 1.33
C VAL A 89 10.75 -4.08 0.18
N LEU A 90 10.68 -5.39 0.45
CA LEU A 90 10.48 -6.39 -0.60
C LEU A 90 9.10 -6.28 -1.25
N GLY A 91 8.07 -5.95 -0.46
CA GLY A 91 6.72 -5.71 -0.96
C GLY A 91 6.67 -4.52 -1.92
N GLU A 92 7.30 -3.40 -1.56
CA GLU A 92 7.39 -2.22 -2.42
C GLU A 92 8.21 -2.49 -3.69
N ILE A 93 9.35 -3.18 -3.58
CA ILE A 93 10.14 -3.58 -4.75
C ILE A 93 9.29 -4.46 -5.68
N ALA A 94 8.58 -5.45 -5.15
CA ALA A 94 7.70 -6.31 -5.94
C ALA A 94 6.55 -5.52 -6.59
N SER A 95 5.95 -4.57 -5.86
CA SER A 95 4.89 -3.68 -6.36
C SER A 95 5.37 -2.80 -7.52
N ILE A 96 6.53 -2.17 -7.37
CA ILE A 96 7.14 -1.33 -8.42
C ILE A 96 7.48 -2.17 -9.65
N LEU A 97 8.12 -3.31 -9.47
CA LEU A 97 8.46 -4.22 -10.58
C LEU A 97 7.21 -4.72 -11.31
N SER A 98 6.19 -5.14 -10.57
CA SER A 98 4.91 -5.58 -11.14
C SER A 98 4.22 -4.45 -11.91
N THR A 99 4.30 -3.22 -11.42
CA THR A 99 3.73 -2.04 -12.09
C THR A 99 4.46 -1.76 -13.40
N ILE A 100 5.80 -1.76 -13.39
CA ILE A 100 6.61 -1.58 -14.60
C ILE A 100 6.29 -2.66 -15.63
N VAL A 101 6.26 -3.93 -15.23
CA VAL A 101 5.89 -5.03 -16.13
C VAL A 101 4.48 -4.85 -16.67
N GLY A 102 3.53 -4.45 -15.82
CA GLY A 102 2.15 -4.18 -16.22
C GLY A 102 2.03 -3.10 -17.29
N ILE A 103 2.73 -1.98 -17.13
CA ILE A 103 2.79 -0.90 -18.13
C ILE A 103 3.40 -1.41 -19.43
N LEU A 104 4.53 -2.11 -19.36
CA LEU A 104 5.23 -2.59 -20.55
C LEU A 104 4.43 -3.63 -21.36
N PHE A 105 3.55 -4.39 -20.72
CA PHE A 105 2.87 -5.54 -21.32
C PHE A 105 1.38 -5.27 -21.62
N MET A 106 0.83 -4.12 -21.23
CA MET A 106 -0.62 -3.87 -21.31
C MET A 106 -1.17 -3.90 -22.74
N PHE A 107 -0.36 -3.61 -23.76
CA PHE A 107 -0.77 -3.62 -25.16
C PHE A 107 -0.51 -4.96 -25.86
N SER A 108 0.25 -5.87 -25.25
CA SER A 108 0.66 -7.14 -25.88
C SER A 108 -0.53 -8.01 -26.32
N MET A 109 -1.54 -8.16 -25.45
CA MET A 109 -2.72 -8.97 -25.79
C MET A 109 -3.60 -8.33 -26.87
N PRO A 110 -3.95 -7.03 -26.80
CA PRO A 110 -4.59 -6.33 -27.91
C PRO A 110 -3.82 -6.44 -29.23
N LEU A 111 -2.50 -6.25 -29.23
CA LEU A 111 -1.66 -6.36 -30.43
C LEU A 111 -1.72 -7.76 -31.05
N LEU A 112 -1.67 -8.82 -30.23
CA LEU A 112 -1.85 -10.19 -30.71
C LEU A 112 -3.20 -10.38 -31.40
N ALA A 113 -4.28 -9.86 -30.80
CA ALA A 113 -5.62 -10.01 -31.34
C ALA A 113 -5.84 -9.19 -32.63
N ILE A 114 -5.29 -7.96 -32.68
CA ILE A 114 -5.42 -7.05 -33.83
C ILE A 114 -4.63 -7.57 -35.03
N LYS A 115 -3.38 -8.01 -34.81
CA LYS A 115 -2.47 -8.38 -35.90
C LYS A 115 -2.61 -9.83 -36.33
N GLY A 116 -3.10 -10.72 -35.47
CA GLY A 116 -3.49 -12.10 -35.81
C GLY A 116 -2.37 -13.05 -36.27
N THR A 117 -1.18 -12.55 -36.61
CA THR A 117 -0.05 -13.34 -37.13
C THR A 117 1.25 -13.20 -36.33
N ASN A 118 1.31 -12.26 -35.39
CA ASN A 118 2.52 -12.00 -34.60
C ASN A 118 2.71 -13.08 -33.52
N SER A 119 3.96 -13.47 -33.27
CA SER A 119 4.27 -14.34 -32.12
C SER A 119 4.06 -13.60 -30.79
N GLY A 120 3.83 -14.34 -29.70
CA GLY A 120 3.68 -13.75 -28.35
C GLY A 120 4.84 -12.83 -27.96
N ILE A 121 6.06 -13.16 -28.40
CA ILE A 121 7.27 -12.35 -28.15
C ILE A 121 7.27 -11.08 -29.00
N GLU A 122 6.85 -11.14 -30.25
CA GLU A 122 6.74 -9.96 -31.13
C GLU A 122 5.75 -8.95 -30.56
N ALA A 123 4.59 -9.39 -30.10
CA ALA A 123 3.60 -8.49 -29.51
C ALA A 123 4.08 -7.83 -28.20
N ILE A 124 4.85 -8.55 -27.38
CA ILE A 124 5.50 -7.95 -26.20
C ILE A 124 6.55 -6.92 -26.63
N THR A 125 7.36 -7.24 -27.64
CA THR A 125 8.40 -6.35 -28.13
C THR A 125 7.79 -5.05 -28.65
N GLU A 126 6.73 -5.16 -29.44
CA GLU A 126 6.01 -4.01 -29.97
C GLU A 126 5.29 -3.21 -28.86
N SER A 127 4.68 -3.87 -27.87
CA SER A 127 4.11 -3.19 -26.70
C SER A 127 5.16 -2.34 -25.98
N VAL A 128 6.38 -2.86 -25.83
CA VAL A 128 7.51 -2.12 -25.24
C VAL A 128 7.94 -0.94 -26.12
N GLU A 129 7.90 -1.07 -27.45
CA GLU A 129 8.20 0.02 -28.39
C GLU A 129 7.17 1.14 -28.31
N ILE A 130 5.87 0.81 -28.25
CA ILE A 130 4.79 1.77 -28.02
C ILE A 130 5.03 2.54 -26.71
N VAL A 131 5.32 1.84 -25.63
CA VAL A 131 5.56 2.48 -24.32
C VAL A 131 6.78 3.38 -24.32
N LYS A 132 7.84 3.00 -25.04
CA LYS A 132 9.04 3.84 -25.18
C LYS A 132 8.80 5.08 -26.05
N ALA A 133 7.96 4.97 -27.07
CA ALA A 133 7.62 6.08 -27.96
C ALA A 133 6.69 7.09 -27.29
N ALA A 134 5.75 6.62 -26.47
CA ALA A 134 4.73 7.44 -25.81
C ALA A 134 4.59 7.10 -24.32
N PRO A 135 5.61 7.40 -23.48
CA PRO A 135 5.65 6.97 -22.09
C PRO A 135 4.60 7.65 -21.21
N VAL A 136 4.28 8.92 -21.48
CA VAL A 136 3.31 9.69 -20.69
C VAL A 136 1.90 9.16 -20.95
N GLU A 137 1.55 8.99 -22.22
CA GLU A 137 0.29 8.45 -22.69
C GLU A 137 0.09 7.02 -22.17
N SER A 138 1.14 6.20 -22.20
CA SER A 138 1.13 4.84 -21.66
C SER A 138 0.84 4.83 -20.14
N ILE A 139 1.45 5.74 -19.38
CA ILE A 139 1.16 5.87 -17.95
C ILE A 139 -0.31 6.28 -17.73
N ILE A 140 -0.86 7.19 -18.54
CA ILE A 140 -2.26 7.61 -18.45
C ILE A 140 -3.20 6.43 -18.72
N VAL A 141 -2.97 5.66 -19.79
CA VAL A 141 -3.74 4.46 -20.13
C VAL A 141 -3.69 3.43 -19.00
N TYR A 142 -2.50 3.20 -18.44
CA TYR A 142 -2.32 2.30 -17.30
C TYR A 142 -3.11 2.76 -16.08
N VAL A 143 -3.05 4.05 -15.72
CA VAL A 143 -3.77 4.61 -14.56
C VAL A 143 -5.29 4.49 -14.75
N ILE A 144 -5.81 4.79 -15.94
CA ILE A 144 -7.24 4.63 -16.24
C ILE A 144 -7.67 3.17 -16.06
N THR A 145 -6.90 2.24 -16.63
CA THR A 145 -7.14 0.79 -16.52
C THR A 145 -7.07 0.32 -15.06
N LEU A 146 -6.10 0.81 -14.30
CA LEU A 146 -5.94 0.52 -12.87
C LEU A 146 -7.16 1.00 -12.08
N VAL A 147 -7.61 2.24 -12.28
CA VAL A 147 -8.78 2.80 -11.59
C VAL A 147 -10.04 1.98 -11.90
N LEU A 148 -10.28 1.61 -13.16
CA LEU A 148 -11.41 0.77 -13.54
C LEU A 148 -11.38 -0.59 -12.83
N ASN A 149 -10.21 -1.22 -12.76
CA ASN A 149 -10.05 -2.51 -12.11
C ASN A 149 -10.22 -2.39 -10.58
N VAL A 150 -9.68 -1.34 -9.95
CA VAL A 150 -9.85 -1.06 -8.52
C VAL A 150 -11.32 -0.83 -8.18
N ILE A 151 -12.06 -0.06 -8.98
CA ILE A 151 -13.51 0.11 -8.79
C ILE A 151 -14.23 -1.25 -8.83
N GLY A 152 -13.88 -2.11 -9.80
CA GLY A 152 -14.44 -3.44 -9.90
C GLY A 152 -14.21 -4.31 -8.66
N ILE A 153 -12.99 -4.26 -8.10
CA ILE A 153 -12.60 -5.01 -6.89
C ILE A 153 -13.34 -4.45 -5.66
N LEU A 154 -13.40 -3.14 -5.50
CA LEU A 154 -14.07 -2.48 -4.37
C LEU A 154 -15.56 -2.80 -4.30
N LEU A 155 -16.20 -3.10 -5.43
CA LEU A 155 -17.58 -3.59 -5.53
C LEU A 155 -17.67 -5.11 -5.27
N LEU A 156 -16.95 -5.59 -4.24
CA LEU A 156 -16.92 -6.99 -3.78
C LEU A 156 -16.59 -8.01 -4.89
N GLY A 157 -15.83 -7.59 -5.90
CA GLY A 157 -15.47 -8.42 -7.06
C GLY A 157 -16.57 -8.60 -8.12
N ILE A 158 -17.85 -8.37 -7.79
CA ILE A 158 -18.94 -8.43 -8.79
C ILE A 158 -18.77 -7.31 -9.82
N GLY A 159 -18.27 -6.14 -9.39
CA GLY A 159 -17.99 -5.02 -10.30
C GLY A 159 -17.00 -5.37 -11.42
N VAL A 160 -16.12 -6.35 -11.22
CA VAL A 160 -15.16 -6.82 -12.24
C VAL A 160 -15.88 -7.37 -13.48
N LEU A 161 -17.06 -7.96 -13.34
CA LEU A 161 -17.85 -8.46 -14.47
C LEU A 161 -18.24 -7.35 -15.45
N ILE A 162 -18.26 -6.09 -14.99
CA ILE A 162 -18.57 -4.91 -15.80
C ILE A 162 -17.27 -4.18 -16.16
N THR A 163 -16.38 -3.96 -15.21
CA THR A 163 -15.18 -3.16 -15.45
C THR A 163 -14.15 -3.89 -16.30
N ALA A 164 -14.03 -5.22 -16.23
CA ALA A 164 -13.08 -5.97 -17.06
C ALA A 164 -13.40 -5.90 -18.56
N PRO A 165 -14.65 -6.12 -19.02
CA PRO A 165 -15.01 -5.87 -20.42
C PRO A 165 -14.74 -4.43 -20.87
N ILE A 166 -15.04 -3.44 -20.03
CA ILE A 166 -14.78 -2.02 -20.33
C ILE A 166 -13.27 -1.77 -20.48
N SER A 167 -12.46 -2.24 -19.52
CA SER A 167 -11.00 -2.14 -19.56
C SER A 167 -10.41 -2.82 -20.80
N ALA A 168 -10.94 -3.99 -21.19
CA ALA A 168 -10.48 -4.71 -22.38
C ALA A 168 -10.75 -3.93 -23.67
N VAL A 169 -11.98 -3.42 -23.83
CA VAL A 169 -12.34 -2.60 -25.01
C VAL A 169 -11.55 -1.30 -25.04
N PHE A 170 -11.36 -0.64 -23.89
CA PHE A 170 -10.53 0.56 -23.77
C PHE A 170 -9.09 0.30 -24.19
N LEU A 171 -8.47 -0.78 -23.71
CA LEU A 171 -7.11 -1.15 -24.10
C LEU A 171 -6.96 -1.43 -25.60
N VAL A 172 -7.98 -2.02 -26.24
CA VAL A 172 -7.99 -2.21 -27.69
C VAL A 172 -7.98 -0.87 -28.43
N TYR A 173 -8.86 0.07 -28.05
CA TYR A 173 -8.87 1.40 -28.67
C TYR A 173 -7.56 2.15 -28.43
N ALA A 174 -7.03 2.13 -27.20
CA ALA A 174 -5.75 2.75 -26.88
C ALA A 174 -4.59 2.12 -27.68
N THR A 175 -4.62 0.80 -27.88
CA THR A 175 -3.61 0.11 -28.70
C THR A 175 -3.69 0.55 -30.15
N LEU A 176 -4.88 0.64 -30.73
CA LEU A 176 -5.07 1.09 -32.11
C LEU A 176 -4.55 2.53 -32.30
N GLU A 177 -4.88 3.42 -31.38
CA GLU A 177 -4.45 4.84 -31.45
C GLU A 177 -2.94 5.01 -31.26
N MET A 178 -2.31 4.17 -30.43
CA MET A 178 -0.88 4.30 -30.09
C MET A 178 0.05 3.44 -30.95
N ALA A 179 -0.48 2.52 -31.76
CA ALA A 179 0.29 1.66 -32.66
C ALA A 179 0.33 2.18 -34.12
N GLU A 180 -0.40 3.27 -34.41
CA GLU A 180 -0.30 4.03 -35.67
C GLU A 180 0.93 4.96 -35.68
#